data_AF-A0A1H4CEJ8-F1
#
_entry.id   AF-A0A1H4CEJ8-F1
#
_cell.length_a   1.000
_cell.length_b   1.000
_cell.length_c   1.000
_cell.angle_alpha   90.00
_cell.angle_beta   90.00
_cell.angle_gamma   90.00
#
_symmetry.space_group_name_H-M   'P 1'
#
loop_
_entity.id
_entity.type
_entity.pdbx_description
1 polymer ?
#
loop_
_entity_poly.entity_id
_entity_poly.type
_entity_poly.pdbx_seq_one_letter_code
_entity_poly.pdbx_strand_id
1 'polypeptide(L)'
;MADLFASSDDTSARSHLTAAQSSHVRVLSLLFVHALVWTFAAWLSRGNLDFQGDMVENYAWGIEWQAGYSKHPPLFGWITAAWFSIAPHTDLAYFGLSALNALIGLLGIVALARRFLPWRLAIVAGLAMAVSPLYTNLAIKFNANAVLLSVWPWTAYCFVRFMQSGARRWAFALGVFAGLAVLGKYFSIVLLVALLGAALARPAWRVRTFSAGSLWVAAGSVVALFAHVRWLVVNHFPTFGYASERTGGMLLDAVSRFGIYTLAQIGYLALSFGFVLLLVPVEHRRAAKLMAQAVVRPSLHPELWALAMGPWIVVGAMAVLAKTQMASVWGMAQWFAIVPLWLAVLDHAGIQLKPVRAVRAFCVYWVLVLVAAGTVGYLNARKHGDNATDPRAELAQVVHDAWRERTGHDLPIVGGSVQEAQSIAFYSNGHTRFWNVDEPRTTPWLKPADLESQGAVLVCKEDDTACQQASGALSGVQPLVVRVRKHTWGMSMPEHTYQVFMMLPR
;
A
#
# COMPACT_ATOMS: atom_id res chain seq x y z
N MET A 1 -57.99 28.09 18.51
CA MET A 1 -56.70 28.61 19.01
C MET A 1 -55.82 27.43 19.46
N ALA A 2 -55.53 26.48 18.55
CA ALA A 2 -54.81 25.23 18.87
C ALA A 2 -54.07 24.61 17.67
N ASP A 3 -53.64 25.41 16.68
CA ASP A 3 -52.95 24.91 15.47
C ASP A 3 -51.75 25.80 15.06
N LEU A 4 -50.96 26.28 16.03
CA LEU A 4 -49.78 27.13 15.76
C LEU A 4 -48.47 26.61 16.37
N PHE A 5 -48.46 25.43 17.00
CA PHE A 5 -47.27 24.88 17.67
C PHE A 5 -46.69 23.62 17.03
N ALA A 6 -47.24 23.13 15.92
CA ALA A 6 -46.76 21.90 15.27
C ALA A 6 -45.71 22.10 14.16
N SER A 7 -45.42 23.35 13.74
CA SER A 7 -44.49 23.62 12.62
C SER A 7 -43.07 24.05 13.02
N SER A 8 -42.85 24.47 14.26
CA SER A 8 -41.53 24.93 14.75
C SER A 8 -40.61 23.78 15.17
N ASP A 9 -41.16 22.67 15.66
CA ASP A 9 -40.37 21.53 16.13
C ASP A 9 -39.82 20.68 14.97
N ASP A 10 -40.57 20.52 13.88
CA ASP A 10 -40.11 19.75 12.69
C ASP A 10 -39.04 20.53 11.89
N THR A 11 -39.13 21.87 11.84
CA THR A 11 -38.09 22.71 11.21
C THR A 11 -36.81 22.76 12.04
N SER A 12 -36.91 22.86 13.36
CA SER A 12 -35.77 22.76 14.29
C SER A 12 -35.07 21.41 14.16
N ALA A 13 -35.80 20.29 14.24
CA ALA A 13 -35.24 18.95 14.12
C ALA A 13 -34.54 18.70 12.77
N ARG A 14 -35.15 19.15 11.66
CA ARG A 14 -34.53 19.06 10.32
C ARG A 14 -33.30 19.96 10.18
N SER A 15 -33.29 21.15 10.79
CA SER A 15 -32.12 22.04 10.80
C SER A 15 -30.95 21.45 11.61
N HIS A 16 -31.23 20.78 12.73
CA HIS A 16 -30.22 20.09 13.54
C HIS A 16 -29.66 18.85 12.84
N LEU A 17 -30.51 18.08 12.16
CA LEU A 17 -30.09 16.92 11.36
C LEU A 17 -29.21 17.32 10.18
N THR A 18 -29.58 18.38 9.44
CA THR A 18 -28.78 18.90 8.33
C THR A 18 -27.45 19.52 8.79
N ALA A 19 -27.44 20.24 9.92
CA ALA A 19 -26.22 20.78 10.51
C ALA A 19 -25.26 19.67 11.00
N ALA A 20 -25.79 18.63 11.65
CA ALA A 20 -25.01 17.48 12.09
C ALA A 20 -24.43 16.69 10.89
N GLN A 21 -25.21 16.48 9.84
CA GLN A 21 -24.76 15.83 8.61
C GLN A 21 -23.67 16.65 7.90
N SER A 22 -23.82 17.98 7.82
CA SER A 22 -22.80 18.89 7.29
C SER A 22 -21.48 18.82 8.09
N SER A 23 -21.57 18.71 9.42
CA SER A 23 -20.39 18.58 10.29
C SER A 23 -19.61 17.28 10.04
N HIS A 24 -20.31 16.17 9.82
CA HIS A 24 -19.68 14.88 9.56
C HIS A 24 -18.97 14.84 8.20
N VAL A 25 -19.60 15.41 7.16
CA VAL A 25 -18.99 15.50 5.83
C VAL A 25 -17.70 16.33 5.88
N ARG A 26 -17.73 17.47 6.60
CA ARG A 26 -16.54 18.33 6.77
C ARG A 26 -15.39 17.66 7.49
N VAL A 27 -15.66 16.82 8.49
CA VAL A 27 -14.60 16.11 9.22
C VAL A 27 -14.08 14.92 8.39
N LEU A 28 -14.94 14.25 7.62
CA LEU A 28 -14.53 13.19 6.71
C LEU A 28 -13.68 13.70 5.54
N SER A 29 -13.98 14.90 5.02
CA SER A 29 -13.20 15.51 3.93
C SER A 29 -11.74 15.76 4.28
N LEU A 30 -11.39 15.81 5.57
CA LEU A 30 -9.99 15.89 6.01
C LEU A 30 -9.16 14.70 5.51
N LEU A 31 -9.73 13.50 5.37
CA LEU A 31 -8.99 12.35 4.83
C LEU A 31 -8.59 12.56 3.36
N PHE A 32 -9.46 13.19 2.58
CA PHE A 32 -9.19 13.51 1.17
C PHE A 32 -8.12 14.59 1.05
N VAL A 33 -8.23 15.67 1.84
CA VAL A 33 -7.19 16.70 1.91
C VAL A 33 -5.87 16.11 2.39
N HIS A 34 -5.90 15.20 3.35
CA HIS A 34 -4.71 14.51 3.84
C HIS A 34 -4.02 13.68 2.74
N ALA A 35 -4.78 12.98 1.89
CA ALA A 35 -4.23 12.26 0.75
C ALA A 35 -3.51 13.22 -0.22
N LEU A 36 -4.13 14.36 -0.56
CA LEU A 36 -3.52 15.38 -1.42
C LEU A 36 -2.24 15.97 -0.81
N VAL A 37 -2.26 16.30 0.49
CA VAL A 37 -1.10 16.81 1.20
C VAL A 37 0.05 15.81 1.17
N TRP A 38 -0.22 14.52 1.39
CA TRP A 38 0.82 13.49 1.38
C TRP A 38 1.33 13.16 -0.03
N THR A 39 0.49 13.25 -1.06
CA THR A 39 0.95 13.19 -2.47
C THR A 39 1.96 14.30 -2.74
N PHE A 40 1.64 15.55 -2.36
CA PHE A 40 2.55 16.68 -2.59
C PHE A 40 3.79 16.63 -1.70
N ALA A 41 3.65 16.27 -0.42
CA ALA A 41 4.77 16.12 0.50
C ALA A 41 5.77 15.04 0.02
N ALA A 42 5.28 13.96 -0.56
CA ALA A 42 6.11 12.91 -1.14
C ALA A 42 6.91 13.40 -2.34
N TRP A 43 6.22 14.05 -3.29
CA TRP A 43 6.83 14.66 -4.46
C TRP A 43 7.93 15.65 -4.07
N LEU A 44 7.66 16.49 -3.06
CA LEU A 44 8.59 17.49 -2.57
C LEU A 44 9.83 16.88 -1.88
N SER A 45 9.66 15.82 -1.09
CA SER A 45 10.73 15.29 -0.23
C SER A 45 11.62 14.23 -0.87
N ARG A 46 11.12 13.47 -1.84
CA ARG A 46 11.81 12.26 -2.34
C ARG A 46 12.66 12.50 -3.58
N GLY A 47 12.31 13.45 -4.43
CA GLY A 47 13.03 13.76 -5.67
C GLY A 47 12.98 12.68 -6.76
N ASN A 48 12.61 11.44 -6.42
CA ASN A 48 12.38 10.32 -7.34
C ASN A 48 11.38 9.33 -6.71
N LEU A 49 10.95 8.32 -7.48
CA LEU A 49 10.30 7.10 -6.96
C LEU A 49 11.20 6.35 -5.97
N ASP A 50 10.71 5.24 -5.40
CA ASP A 50 11.43 4.56 -4.34
C ASP A 50 12.82 4.06 -4.76
N PHE A 51 13.78 4.19 -3.84
CA PHE A 51 15.17 3.79 -4.07
C PHE A 51 15.32 2.31 -4.40
N GLN A 52 14.48 1.44 -3.85
CA GLN A 52 14.59 0.00 -4.07
C GLN A 52 14.01 -0.45 -5.42
N GLY A 53 13.26 0.42 -6.11
CA GLY A 53 12.66 0.13 -7.42
C GLY A 53 11.36 -0.66 -7.36
N ASP A 54 10.75 -0.86 -6.18
CA ASP A 54 9.49 -1.62 -6.07
C ASP A 54 8.37 -0.98 -6.93
N MET A 55 8.33 0.35 -7.04
CA MET A 55 7.28 1.07 -7.79
C MET A 55 7.43 0.89 -9.30
N VAL A 56 8.64 1.07 -9.85
CA VAL A 56 8.88 0.85 -11.28
C VAL A 56 8.79 -0.63 -11.67
N GLU A 57 9.22 -1.53 -10.80
CA GLU A 57 9.05 -2.99 -10.97
C GLU A 57 7.57 -3.36 -11.06
N ASN A 58 6.78 -2.82 -10.14
CA ASN A 58 5.35 -3.08 -10.07
C ASN A 58 4.61 -2.59 -11.33
N TYR A 59 4.98 -1.41 -11.86
CA TYR A 59 4.46 -0.93 -13.14
C TYR A 59 4.87 -1.86 -14.30
N ALA A 60 6.16 -2.19 -14.40
CA ALA A 60 6.71 -3.04 -15.45
C ALA A 60 6.04 -4.42 -15.51
N TRP A 61 5.68 -5.00 -14.36
CA TRP A 61 4.85 -6.20 -14.31
C TRP A 61 3.39 -5.92 -14.66
N GLY A 62 2.80 -4.90 -14.05
CA GLY A 62 1.38 -4.61 -14.15
C GLY A 62 0.87 -4.48 -15.59
N ILE A 63 1.63 -3.81 -16.46
CA ILE A 63 1.22 -3.53 -17.85
C ILE A 63 1.11 -4.79 -18.71
N GLU A 64 1.66 -5.92 -18.23
CA GLU A 64 1.60 -7.22 -18.90
C GLU A 64 0.33 -8.00 -18.58
N TRP A 65 -0.46 -7.52 -17.61
CA TRP A 65 -1.75 -8.10 -17.20
C TRP A 65 -1.72 -9.61 -16.92
N GLN A 66 -0.60 -10.12 -16.41
CA GLN A 66 -0.46 -11.54 -16.11
C GLN A 66 -1.23 -11.91 -14.84
N ALA A 67 -1.71 -13.15 -14.80
CA ALA A 67 -2.37 -13.71 -13.62
C ALA A 67 -1.39 -14.08 -12.50
N GLY A 68 -0.10 -13.83 -12.64
CA GLY A 68 0.92 -13.95 -11.60
C GLY A 68 2.28 -13.50 -12.09
N TYR A 69 3.21 -13.29 -11.17
CA TYR A 69 4.60 -12.88 -11.45
C TYR A 69 5.59 -13.69 -10.60
N SER A 70 6.87 -13.59 -10.92
CA SER A 70 7.94 -14.37 -10.28
C SER A 70 8.08 -14.09 -8.77
N LYS A 71 7.97 -12.83 -8.32
CA LYS A 71 8.16 -12.47 -6.90
C LYS A 71 6.86 -12.38 -6.10
N HIS A 72 5.79 -11.85 -6.69
CA HIS A 72 4.55 -11.55 -5.96
C HIS A 72 3.27 -11.84 -6.77
N PRO A 73 2.12 -11.98 -6.09
CA PRO A 73 0.81 -12.10 -6.74
C PRO A 73 0.39 -10.78 -7.43
N PRO A 74 -0.58 -10.78 -8.34
CA PRO A 74 -0.65 -9.74 -9.39
C PRO A 74 -1.38 -8.44 -9.01
N LEU A 75 -2.10 -8.36 -7.88
CA LEU A 75 -3.08 -7.28 -7.67
C LEU A 75 -2.46 -5.88 -7.63
N PHE A 76 -1.32 -5.70 -6.95
CA PHE A 76 -0.69 -4.38 -6.87
C PHE A 76 -0.11 -3.92 -8.22
N GLY A 77 0.26 -4.87 -9.09
CA GLY A 77 0.62 -4.64 -10.50
C GLY A 77 -0.58 -4.21 -11.32
N TRP A 78 -1.67 -4.97 -11.26
CA TRP A 78 -2.91 -4.63 -11.93
C TRP A 78 -3.47 -3.26 -11.53
N ILE A 79 -3.42 -2.92 -10.24
CA ILE A 79 -3.83 -1.60 -9.75
C ILE A 79 -2.95 -0.51 -10.36
N THR A 80 -1.63 -0.74 -10.45
CA THR A 80 -0.69 0.22 -11.02
C THR A 80 -0.94 0.43 -12.51
N ALA A 81 -1.07 -0.65 -13.29
CA ALA A 81 -1.36 -0.57 -14.71
C ALA A 81 -2.74 0.06 -14.98
N ALA A 82 -3.76 -0.28 -14.19
CA ALA A 82 -5.07 0.36 -14.28
C ALA A 82 -4.97 1.88 -14.07
N TRP A 83 -4.22 2.32 -13.06
CA TRP A 83 -4.02 3.74 -12.78
C TRP A 83 -3.33 4.47 -13.93
N PHE A 84 -2.22 3.93 -14.43
CA PHE A 84 -1.41 4.55 -15.48
C PHE A 84 -1.97 4.37 -16.90
N SER A 85 -3.05 3.59 -17.07
CA SER A 85 -3.82 3.60 -18.32
C SER A 85 -4.55 4.93 -18.57
N ILE A 86 -4.71 5.76 -17.52
CA ILE A 86 -5.37 7.07 -17.60
C ILE A 86 -4.54 8.21 -16.98
N ALA A 87 -3.68 7.93 -16.00
CA ALA A 87 -2.85 8.93 -15.35
C ALA A 87 -1.53 9.16 -16.11
N PRO A 88 -0.96 10.37 -16.08
CA PRO A 88 0.35 10.61 -16.68
C PRO A 88 1.46 9.85 -15.95
N HIS A 89 2.48 9.39 -16.68
CA HIS A 89 3.61 8.62 -16.14
C HIS A 89 4.63 9.53 -15.45
N THR A 90 4.26 10.02 -14.27
CA THR A 90 5.05 10.95 -13.46
C THR A 90 5.10 10.52 -12.01
N ASP A 91 6.14 10.93 -11.28
CA ASP A 91 6.29 10.68 -9.84
C ASP A 91 5.07 11.16 -9.05
N LEU A 92 4.58 12.36 -9.37
CA LEU A 92 3.43 12.96 -8.70
C LEU A 92 2.17 12.08 -8.86
N ALA A 93 1.94 11.58 -10.07
CA ALA A 93 0.82 10.67 -10.32
C ALA A 93 0.97 9.34 -9.58
N TYR A 94 2.20 8.81 -9.47
CA TYR A 94 2.45 7.59 -8.69
C TYR A 94 2.22 7.84 -7.19
N PHE A 95 2.73 8.94 -6.62
CA PHE A 95 2.43 9.31 -5.24
C PHE A 95 0.93 9.57 -5.01
N GLY A 96 0.21 10.01 -6.05
CA GLY A 96 -1.24 10.07 -6.09
C GLY A 96 -1.88 8.69 -5.91
N LEU A 97 -1.44 7.68 -6.67
CA LEU A 97 -1.88 6.29 -6.51
C LEU A 97 -1.62 5.78 -5.09
N SER A 98 -0.42 5.99 -4.55
CA SER A 98 -0.05 5.56 -3.21
C SER A 98 -0.97 6.17 -2.14
N ALA A 99 -1.21 7.48 -2.21
CA ALA A 99 -2.08 8.20 -1.28
C ALA A 99 -3.55 7.80 -1.43
N LEU A 100 -4.01 7.55 -2.66
CA LEU A 100 -5.36 7.05 -2.91
C LEU A 100 -5.58 5.66 -2.30
N ASN A 101 -4.61 4.75 -2.44
CA ASN A 101 -4.67 3.45 -1.79
C ASN A 101 -4.74 3.58 -0.25
N ALA A 102 -3.92 4.45 0.34
CA ALA A 102 -3.99 4.74 1.78
C ALA A 102 -5.37 5.30 2.18
N LEU A 103 -5.91 6.25 1.41
CA LEU A 103 -7.24 6.83 1.62
C LEU A 103 -8.34 5.76 1.58
N ILE A 104 -8.33 4.87 0.59
CA ILE A 104 -9.29 3.75 0.49
C ILE A 104 -9.24 2.87 1.75
N GLY A 105 -8.04 2.61 2.26
CA GLY A 105 -7.85 1.88 3.52
C GLY A 105 -8.40 2.61 4.74
N LEU A 106 -8.13 3.91 4.86
CA LEU A 106 -8.66 4.75 5.94
C LEU A 106 -10.20 4.80 5.89
N LEU A 107 -10.79 4.90 4.71
CA LEU A 107 -12.25 4.81 4.54
C LEU A 107 -12.79 3.43 4.93
N GLY A 108 -12.05 2.36 4.63
CA GLY A 108 -12.36 1.01 5.11
C GLY A 108 -12.31 0.89 6.64
N ILE A 109 -11.34 1.55 7.29
CA ILE A 109 -11.28 1.64 8.77
C ILE A 109 -12.50 2.39 9.31
N VAL A 110 -12.89 3.52 8.71
CA VAL A 110 -14.10 4.26 9.11
C VAL A 110 -15.34 3.40 8.95
N ALA A 111 -15.48 2.68 7.82
CA ALA A 111 -16.60 1.79 7.55
C ALA A 111 -16.67 0.64 8.57
N LEU A 112 -15.53 0.02 8.89
CA LEU A 112 -15.41 -1.01 9.93
C LEU A 112 -15.77 -0.45 11.30
N ALA A 113 -15.19 0.68 11.70
CA ALA A 113 -15.44 1.34 12.98
C ALA A 113 -16.93 1.65 13.16
N ARG A 114 -17.63 2.07 12.11
CA ARG A 114 -19.06 2.39 12.15
C ARG A 114 -19.96 1.19 12.51
N ARG A 115 -19.45 -0.03 12.41
CA ARG A 115 -20.16 -1.25 12.87
C ARG A 115 -20.21 -1.37 14.39
N PHE A 116 -19.35 -0.67 15.10
CA PHE A 116 -19.20 -0.73 16.56
C PHE A 116 -19.42 0.62 17.23
N LEU A 117 -19.21 1.72 16.50
CA LEU A 117 -19.15 3.07 17.03
C LEU A 117 -20.16 4.00 16.35
N PRO A 118 -20.59 5.08 17.03
CA PRO A 118 -21.31 6.17 16.38
C PRO A 118 -20.46 6.84 15.29
N TRP A 119 -21.11 7.45 14.30
CA TRP A 119 -20.45 8.02 13.12
C TRP A 119 -19.32 9.01 13.46
N ARG A 120 -19.53 9.85 14.49
CA ARG A 120 -18.52 10.80 14.99
C ARG A 120 -17.19 10.12 15.35
N LEU A 121 -17.23 8.96 16.02
CA LEU A 121 -16.05 8.24 16.48
C LEU A 121 -15.48 7.36 15.37
N ALA A 122 -16.33 6.85 14.48
CA ALA A 122 -15.88 6.11 13.30
C ALA A 122 -14.97 6.97 12.40
N ILE A 123 -15.32 8.24 12.16
CA ILE A 123 -14.46 9.15 11.39
C ILE A 123 -13.15 9.41 12.15
N VAL A 124 -13.21 9.62 13.48
CA VAL A 124 -12.01 9.79 14.31
C VAL A 124 -11.07 8.58 14.22
N ALA A 125 -11.60 7.36 14.05
CA ALA A 125 -10.77 6.17 13.86
C ALA A 125 -9.91 6.27 12.59
N GLY A 126 -10.51 6.69 11.48
CA GLY A 126 -9.78 6.95 10.23
C GLY A 126 -8.76 8.08 10.41
N LEU A 127 -9.15 9.21 11.00
CA LEU A 127 -8.26 10.36 11.21
C LEU A 127 -7.05 10.03 12.09
N ALA A 128 -7.26 9.29 13.18
CA ALA A 128 -6.17 8.88 14.05
C ALA A 128 -5.21 7.91 13.34
N MET A 129 -5.71 7.02 12.48
CA MET A 129 -4.84 6.16 11.67
C MET A 129 -4.13 6.93 10.55
N ALA A 130 -4.74 7.99 10.01
CA ALA A 130 -4.16 8.81 8.96
C ALA A 130 -2.86 9.51 9.39
N VAL A 131 -2.70 9.88 10.67
CA VAL A 131 -1.44 10.49 11.15
C VAL A 131 -0.31 9.48 11.38
N SER A 132 -0.58 8.18 11.32
CA SER A 132 0.45 7.16 11.56
C SER A 132 1.40 7.02 10.37
N PRO A 133 2.70 6.71 10.60
CA PRO A 133 3.65 6.40 9.53
C PRO A 133 3.15 5.30 8.59
N LEU A 134 2.29 4.39 9.09
CA LEU A 134 1.71 3.28 8.33
C LEU A 134 0.91 3.76 7.12
N TYR A 135 0.10 4.82 7.27
CA TYR A 135 -0.77 5.38 6.22
C TYR A 135 -0.18 6.64 5.57
N THR A 136 1.09 6.95 5.85
CA THR A 136 1.78 8.15 5.35
C THR A 136 3.11 7.77 4.69
N ASN A 137 4.24 7.97 5.35
CA ASN A 137 5.57 7.77 4.75
C ASN A 137 5.81 6.31 4.32
N LEU A 138 5.30 5.33 5.07
CA LEU A 138 5.42 3.92 4.66
C LEU A 138 4.46 3.57 3.53
N ALA A 139 3.25 4.14 3.52
CA ALA A 139 2.24 3.90 2.48
C ALA A 139 2.62 4.51 1.13
N ILE A 140 3.40 5.60 1.13
CA ILE A 140 3.70 6.34 -0.10
C ILE A 140 4.56 5.53 -1.07
N LYS A 141 5.31 4.56 -0.56
CA LYS A 141 5.96 3.55 -1.38
C LYS A 141 4.93 2.48 -1.73
N PHE A 142 4.26 2.64 -2.87
CA PHE A 142 3.24 1.68 -3.30
C PHE A 142 3.86 0.38 -3.77
N ASN A 143 3.84 -0.63 -2.89
CA ASN A 143 4.35 -1.97 -3.14
C ASN A 143 3.38 -3.04 -2.60
N ALA A 144 3.81 -4.31 -2.61
CA ALA A 144 3.02 -5.44 -2.13
C ALA A 144 2.58 -5.33 -0.66
N ASN A 145 3.23 -4.50 0.17
CA ASN A 145 2.74 -4.22 1.54
C ASN A 145 1.71 -3.10 1.55
N ALA A 146 1.94 -2.03 0.80
CA ALA A 146 1.06 -0.86 0.77
C ALA A 146 -0.35 -1.22 0.28
N VAL A 147 -0.49 -2.08 -0.73
CA VAL A 147 -1.80 -2.55 -1.22
C VAL A 147 -2.65 -3.17 -0.11
N LEU A 148 -2.04 -3.81 0.89
CA LEU A 148 -2.76 -4.42 2.00
C LEU A 148 -3.43 -3.40 2.92
N LEU A 149 -2.92 -2.16 2.98
CA LEU A 149 -3.53 -1.09 3.76
C LEU A 149 -4.95 -0.78 3.29
N SER A 150 -5.25 -0.95 1.99
CA SER A 150 -6.61 -0.77 1.47
C SER A 150 -7.42 -2.05 1.62
N VAL A 151 -6.87 -3.19 1.19
CA VAL A 151 -7.65 -4.42 1.10
C VAL A 151 -8.01 -5.00 2.47
N TRP A 152 -7.11 -4.99 3.45
CA TRP A 152 -7.35 -5.62 4.77
C TRP A 152 -8.53 -5.01 5.54
N PRO A 153 -8.64 -3.67 5.69
CA PRO A 153 -9.80 -3.07 6.34
C PRO A 153 -11.13 -3.41 5.65
N TRP A 154 -11.17 -3.48 4.32
CA TRP A 154 -12.38 -3.83 3.58
C TRP A 154 -12.74 -5.32 3.69
N THR A 155 -11.74 -6.21 3.72
CA THR A 155 -11.95 -7.63 4.04
C THR A 155 -12.53 -7.79 5.44
N ALA A 156 -11.95 -7.13 6.44
CA ALA A 156 -12.44 -7.15 7.82
C ALA A 156 -13.85 -6.54 7.94
N TYR A 157 -14.14 -5.47 7.18
CA TYR A 157 -15.49 -4.90 7.10
C TYR A 157 -16.50 -5.92 6.56
N CYS A 158 -16.22 -6.57 5.42
CA CYS A 158 -17.09 -7.59 4.84
C CYS A 158 -17.29 -8.77 5.79
N PHE A 159 -16.22 -9.18 6.48
CA PHE A 159 -16.27 -10.20 7.53
C PHE A 159 -17.26 -9.82 8.63
N VAL A 160 -17.10 -8.64 9.25
CA VAL A 160 -18.00 -8.17 10.32
C VAL A 160 -19.44 -8.05 9.81
N ARG A 161 -19.65 -7.54 8.59
CA ARG A 161 -20.98 -7.45 7.98
C ARG A 161 -21.63 -8.83 7.81
N PHE A 162 -20.87 -9.82 7.35
CA PHE A 162 -21.36 -11.19 7.22
C PHE A 162 -21.66 -11.80 8.61
N MET A 163 -20.77 -11.61 9.58
CA MET A 163 -20.95 -12.13 10.94
C MET A 163 -22.15 -11.50 11.67
N GLN A 164 -22.42 -10.22 11.45
CA GLN A 164 -23.56 -9.54 12.08
C GLN A 164 -24.89 -9.80 11.35
N SER A 165 -24.91 -9.84 10.02
CA SER A 165 -26.19 -9.89 9.25
C SER A 165 -26.55 -11.25 8.65
N GLY A 166 -25.56 -12.10 8.37
CA GLY A 166 -25.75 -13.39 7.70
C GLY A 166 -26.11 -13.29 6.23
N ALA A 167 -26.16 -12.09 5.66
CA ALA A 167 -26.58 -11.89 4.28
C ALA A 167 -25.52 -12.43 3.29
N ARG A 168 -26.00 -13.19 2.29
CA ARG A 168 -25.18 -13.84 1.26
C ARG A 168 -24.29 -12.85 0.49
N ARG A 169 -24.78 -11.63 0.23
CA ARG A 169 -23.98 -10.57 -0.42
C ARG A 169 -22.70 -10.24 0.34
N TRP A 170 -22.73 -10.23 1.67
CA TRP A 170 -21.54 -9.93 2.48
C TRP A 170 -20.63 -11.15 2.62
N ALA A 171 -21.18 -12.36 2.59
CA ALA A 171 -20.41 -13.59 2.49
C ALA A 171 -19.62 -13.65 1.17
N PHE A 172 -20.30 -13.41 0.05
CA PHE A 172 -19.66 -13.35 -1.27
C PHE A 172 -18.60 -12.25 -1.34
N ALA A 173 -18.92 -11.04 -0.88
CA ALA A 173 -17.97 -9.94 -0.81
C ALA A 173 -16.76 -10.29 0.07
N LEU A 174 -16.96 -10.93 1.23
CA LEU A 174 -15.86 -11.42 2.07
C LEU A 174 -14.95 -12.37 1.29
N GLY A 175 -15.52 -13.32 0.53
CA GLY A 175 -14.74 -14.23 -0.31
C GLY A 175 -13.91 -13.49 -1.36
N VAL A 176 -14.53 -12.56 -2.09
CA VAL A 176 -13.83 -11.75 -3.09
C VAL A 176 -12.70 -10.94 -2.46
N PHE A 177 -12.97 -10.20 -1.38
CA PHE A 177 -11.95 -9.40 -0.70
C PHE A 177 -10.87 -10.25 -0.02
N ALA A 178 -11.18 -11.46 0.45
CA ALA A 178 -10.20 -12.42 0.94
C ALA A 178 -9.28 -12.89 -0.20
N GLY A 179 -9.84 -13.22 -1.36
CA GLY A 179 -9.07 -13.54 -2.56
C GLY A 179 -8.19 -12.38 -3.02
N LEU A 180 -8.75 -11.17 -3.12
CA LEU A 180 -7.99 -9.95 -3.44
C LEU A 180 -6.87 -9.69 -2.42
N ALA A 181 -7.08 -9.95 -1.13
CA ALA A 181 -6.02 -9.79 -0.12
C ALA A 181 -4.85 -10.73 -0.42
N VAL A 182 -5.13 -11.99 -0.76
CA VAL A 182 -4.12 -12.98 -1.15
C VAL A 182 -3.42 -12.58 -2.47
N LEU A 183 -4.15 -12.05 -3.44
CA LEU A 183 -3.60 -11.49 -4.69
C LEU A 183 -2.81 -10.19 -4.49
N GLY A 184 -3.03 -9.46 -3.39
CA GLY A 184 -2.18 -8.33 -2.99
C GLY A 184 -0.85 -8.82 -2.46
N LYS A 185 -0.89 -9.79 -1.55
CA LYS A 185 0.28 -10.47 -0.99
C LYS A 185 -0.16 -11.75 -0.29
N TYR A 186 0.57 -12.85 -0.50
CA TYR A 186 0.29 -14.11 0.22
C TYR A 186 0.34 -13.99 1.74
N PHE A 187 1.08 -12.99 2.26
CA PHE A 187 1.09 -12.65 3.68
C PHE A 187 -0.32 -12.39 4.26
N SER A 188 -1.31 -12.05 3.42
CA SER A 188 -2.72 -11.94 3.82
C SER A 188 -3.33 -13.22 4.39
N ILE A 189 -2.67 -14.37 4.27
CA ILE A 189 -3.06 -15.57 5.03
C ILE A 189 -3.09 -15.28 6.55
N VAL A 190 -2.24 -14.38 7.04
CA VAL A 190 -2.24 -13.89 8.43
C VAL A 190 -3.61 -13.32 8.80
N LEU A 191 -4.15 -12.44 7.94
CA LEU A 191 -5.47 -11.85 8.14
C LEU A 191 -6.55 -12.95 8.14
N LEU A 192 -6.52 -13.86 7.18
CA LEU A 192 -7.55 -14.89 7.05
C LEU A 192 -7.58 -15.85 8.24
N VAL A 193 -6.40 -16.27 8.72
CA VAL A 193 -6.28 -17.10 9.93
C VAL A 193 -6.75 -16.32 11.16
N ALA A 194 -6.40 -15.04 11.28
CA ALA A 194 -6.87 -14.20 12.38
C ALA A 194 -8.39 -14.02 12.39
N LEU A 195 -9.01 -13.78 11.22
CA LEU A 195 -10.46 -13.66 11.08
C LEU A 195 -11.16 -14.98 11.36
N LEU A 196 -10.61 -16.12 10.90
CA LEU A 196 -11.14 -17.44 11.23
C LEU A 196 -11.03 -17.71 12.73
N GLY A 197 -9.89 -17.40 13.36
CA GLY A 197 -9.71 -17.50 14.81
C GLY A 197 -10.73 -16.67 15.59
N ALA A 198 -10.98 -15.43 15.16
CA ALA A 198 -12.02 -14.57 15.73
C ALA A 198 -13.43 -15.15 15.56
N ALA A 199 -13.73 -15.70 14.38
CA ALA A 199 -15.00 -16.35 14.08
C ALA A 199 -15.24 -17.58 14.95
N LEU A 200 -14.20 -18.40 15.14
CA LEU A 200 -14.27 -19.61 15.96
C LEU A 200 -14.28 -19.29 17.46
N ALA A 201 -13.64 -18.23 17.93
CA ALA A 201 -13.61 -17.88 19.35
C ALA A 201 -15.00 -17.41 19.88
N ARG A 202 -15.83 -16.84 19.02
CA ARG A 202 -17.13 -16.25 19.39
C ARG A 202 -18.28 -17.20 19.05
N PRO A 203 -19.12 -17.65 20.02
CA PRO A 203 -20.21 -18.59 19.74
C PRO A 203 -21.15 -18.15 18.61
N ALA A 204 -21.57 -16.88 18.61
CA ALA A 204 -22.46 -16.34 17.57
C ALA A 204 -21.82 -16.36 16.17
N TRP A 205 -20.52 -16.03 16.06
CA TRP A 205 -19.81 -16.03 14.77
C TRP A 205 -19.45 -17.45 14.34
N ARG A 206 -19.20 -18.35 15.28
CA ARG A 206 -18.93 -19.77 15.03
C ARG A 206 -20.13 -20.43 14.35
N VAL A 207 -21.33 -20.23 14.90
CA VAL A 207 -22.58 -20.72 14.28
C VAL A 207 -22.73 -20.18 12.86
N ARG A 208 -22.45 -18.89 12.65
CA ARG A 208 -22.49 -18.29 11.30
C ARG A 208 -21.47 -18.91 10.34
N THR A 209 -20.28 -19.23 10.83
CA THR A 209 -19.18 -19.81 10.04
C THR A 209 -19.52 -21.19 9.51
N PHE A 210 -20.27 -22.00 10.25
CA PHE A 210 -20.72 -23.32 9.81
C PHE A 210 -22.11 -23.32 9.12
N SER A 211 -22.65 -22.15 8.82
CA SER A 211 -23.92 -22.05 8.08
C SER A 211 -23.72 -22.23 6.57
N ALA A 212 -24.79 -22.61 5.86
CA ALA A 212 -24.80 -22.65 4.39
C ALA A 212 -24.43 -21.29 3.74
N GLY A 213 -24.56 -20.18 4.47
CA GLY A 213 -24.11 -18.87 4.03
C GLY A 213 -22.61 -18.81 3.73
N SER A 214 -21.79 -19.62 4.41
CA SER A 214 -20.34 -19.67 4.22
C SER A 214 -19.92 -20.24 2.87
N LEU A 215 -20.78 -21.00 2.19
CA LEU A 215 -20.53 -21.45 0.81
C LEU A 215 -20.37 -20.26 -0.15
N TRP A 216 -21.04 -19.14 0.13
CA TRP A 216 -20.87 -17.91 -0.67
C TRP A 216 -19.50 -17.25 -0.44
N VAL A 217 -18.89 -17.43 0.73
CA VAL A 217 -17.50 -17.01 0.96
C VAL A 217 -16.57 -17.82 0.06
N ALA A 218 -16.73 -19.15 0.02
CA ALA A 218 -15.94 -20.00 -0.87
C ALA A 218 -16.14 -19.62 -2.34
N ALA A 219 -17.39 -19.40 -2.77
CA ALA A 219 -17.69 -18.97 -4.14
C ALA A 219 -17.00 -17.65 -4.51
N GLY A 220 -17.07 -16.63 -3.64
CA GLY A 220 -16.38 -15.36 -3.88
C GLY A 220 -14.86 -15.51 -3.96
N SER A 221 -14.27 -16.34 -3.10
CA SER A 221 -12.83 -16.63 -3.11
C SER A 221 -12.40 -17.33 -4.39
N VAL A 222 -13.18 -18.31 -4.87
CA VAL A 222 -12.91 -19.01 -6.13
C VAL A 222 -12.94 -18.01 -7.29
N VAL A 223 -13.96 -17.17 -7.38
CA VAL A 223 -14.05 -16.14 -8.44
C VAL A 223 -12.81 -15.24 -8.46
N ALA A 224 -12.35 -14.79 -7.29
CA ALA A 224 -11.17 -13.92 -7.20
C ALA A 224 -9.86 -14.66 -7.52
N LEU A 225 -9.68 -15.90 -7.06
CA LEU A 225 -8.40 -16.60 -7.11
C LEU A 225 -8.22 -17.51 -8.33
N PHE A 226 -9.29 -17.86 -9.04
CA PHE A 226 -9.27 -18.90 -10.07
C PHE A 226 -8.19 -18.68 -11.14
N ALA A 227 -8.15 -17.47 -11.72
CA ALA A 227 -7.17 -17.15 -12.77
C ALA A 227 -5.72 -17.28 -12.28
N HIS A 228 -5.46 -16.83 -11.06
CA HIS A 228 -4.13 -16.89 -10.44
C HIS A 228 -3.72 -18.32 -10.09
N VAL A 229 -4.62 -19.12 -9.51
CA VAL A 229 -4.35 -20.54 -9.20
C VAL A 229 -4.06 -21.32 -10.48
N ARG A 230 -4.84 -21.10 -11.55
CA ARG A 230 -4.57 -21.70 -12.86
C ARG A 230 -3.19 -21.30 -13.38
N TRP A 231 -2.84 -20.02 -13.27
CA TRP A 231 -1.53 -19.52 -13.69
C TRP A 231 -0.38 -20.15 -12.91
N LEU A 232 -0.52 -20.31 -11.58
CA LEU A 232 0.49 -20.96 -10.74
C LEU A 232 0.74 -22.41 -11.16
N VAL A 233 -0.32 -23.17 -11.44
CA VAL A 233 -0.21 -24.57 -11.90
C VAL A 233 0.50 -24.66 -13.24
N VAL A 234 0.11 -23.82 -14.21
CA VAL A 234 0.70 -23.82 -15.56
C VAL A 234 2.17 -23.39 -15.56
N ASN A 235 2.56 -22.48 -14.66
CA ASN A 235 3.91 -21.94 -14.60
C ASN A 235 4.81 -22.64 -13.54
N HIS A 236 4.38 -23.77 -12.98
CA HIS A 236 5.13 -24.54 -11.97
C HIS A 236 5.51 -23.74 -10.72
N PHE A 237 4.57 -22.93 -10.20
CA PHE A 237 4.66 -22.29 -8.88
C PHE A 237 5.92 -21.40 -8.66
N PRO A 238 6.29 -20.50 -9.59
CA PRO A 238 7.57 -19.79 -9.55
C PRO A 238 7.71 -18.92 -8.29
N THR A 239 6.61 -18.33 -7.83
CA THR A 239 6.54 -17.49 -6.63
C THR A 239 6.85 -18.24 -5.33
N PHE A 240 6.60 -19.54 -5.28
CA PHE A 240 6.92 -20.37 -4.12
C PHE A 240 8.40 -20.74 -4.07
N GLY A 241 9.05 -20.92 -5.23
CA GLY A 241 10.50 -21.08 -5.34
C GLY A 241 11.24 -19.91 -4.69
N TYR A 242 10.90 -18.68 -5.10
CA TYR A 242 11.44 -17.45 -4.52
C TYR A 242 11.24 -17.34 -2.99
N ALA A 243 10.08 -17.79 -2.49
CA ALA A 243 9.80 -17.77 -1.05
C ALA A 243 10.65 -18.77 -0.26
N SER A 244 10.96 -19.94 -0.84
CA SER A 244 11.71 -21.00 -0.17
C SER A 244 13.17 -20.60 0.11
N GLU A 245 13.79 -19.84 -0.79
CA GLU A 245 15.15 -19.29 -0.66
C GLU A 245 15.28 -18.27 0.50
N ARG A 246 14.16 -17.79 1.03
CA ARG A 246 14.10 -16.78 2.12
C ARG A 246 13.81 -17.39 3.50
N THR A 247 13.74 -18.72 3.62
CA THR A 247 13.42 -19.43 4.87
C THR A 247 14.63 -20.21 5.41
N GLY A 248 14.68 -20.47 6.72
CA GLY A 248 15.74 -21.30 7.33
C GLY A 248 16.65 -20.62 8.37
N GLY A 249 16.18 -19.57 9.04
CA GLY A 249 16.94 -18.90 10.10
C GLY A 249 17.02 -19.67 11.43
N MET A 250 17.87 -19.19 12.35
CA MET A 250 17.91 -19.70 13.73
C MET A 250 16.72 -19.19 14.56
N LEU A 251 16.25 -19.99 15.53
CA LEU A 251 15.10 -19.64 16.37
C LEU A 251 15.35 -18.39 17.22
N LEU A 252 16.56 -18.22 17.76
CA LEU A 252 16.93 -17.05 18.55
C LEU A 252 16.87 -15.76 17.72
N ASP A 253 17.30 -15.83 16.46
CA ASP A 253 17.22 -14.71 15.51
C ASP A 253 15.77 -14.38 15.14
N ALA A 254 14.91 -15.40 15.01
CA ALA A 254 13.50 -15.19 14.74
C ALA A 254 12.80 -14.47 15.91
N VAL A 255 13.09 -14.87 17.15
CA VAL A 255 12.52 -14.25 18.36
C VAL A 255 13.02 -12.81 18.55
N SER A 256 14.34 -12.57 18.43
CA SER A 256 14.92 -11.23 18.59
C SER A 256 14.39 -10.25 17.54
N ARG A 257 14.32 -10.68 16.28
CA ARG A 257 13.75 -9.86 15.18
C ARG A 257 12.26 -9.64 15.35
N PHE A 258 11.50 -10.61 15.89
CA PHE A 258 10.09 -10.38 16.24
C PHE A 258 9.93 -9.34 17.36
N GLY A 259 10.85 -9.28 18.32
CA GLY A 259 10.91 -8.22 19.32
C GLY A 259 11.13 -6.83 18.71
N ILE A 260 12.13 -6.70 17.82
CA ILE A 260 12.41 -5.45 17.09
C ILE A 260 11.22 -5.04 16.21
N TYR A 261 10.64 -6.02 15.50
CA TYR A 261 9.43 -5.84 14.71
C TYR A 261 8.30 -5.27 15.57
N THR A 262 8.03 -5.87 16.74
CA THR A 262 6.96 -5.45 17.65
C THR A 262 7.21 -4.04 18.19
N LEU A 263 8.45 -3.73 18.57
CA LEU A 263 8.80 -2.38 19.02
C LEU A 263 8.59 -1.34 17.92
N ALA A 264 8.97 -1.66 16.67
CA ALA A 264 8.70 -0.80 15.53
C ALA A 264 7.19 -0.60 15.30
N GLN A 265 6.38 -1.66 15.42
CA GLN A 265 4.93 -1.56 15.32
C GLN A 265 4.35 -0.61 16.38
N ILE A 266 4.78 -0.74 17.63
CA ILE A 266 4.36 0.15 18.72
C ILE A 266 4.76 1.60 18.40
N GLY A 267 5.98 1.82 17.91
CA GLY A 267 6.44 3.13 17.45
C GLY A 267 5.54 3.72 16.36
N TYR A 268 5.12 2.90 15.38
CA TYR A 268 4.22 3.35 14.31
C TYR A 268 2.81 3.71 14.80
N LEU A 269 2.37 3.19 15.94
CA LEU A 269 1.09 3.51 16.56
C LEU A 269 1.15 4.72 17.50
N ALA A 270 2.33 5.19 17.88
CA ALA A 270 2.51 6.27 18.84
C ALA A 270 1.80 7.57 18.40
N LEU A 271 1.89 7.93 17.11
CA LEU A 271 1.21 9.12 16.57
C LEU A 271 -0.32 8.99 16.63
N SER A 272 -0.86 7.81 16.31
CA SER A 272 -2.30 7.55 16.42
C SER A 272 -2.77 7.58 17.87
N PHE A 273 -1.99 7.00 18.79
CA PHE A 273 -2.28 7.01 20.22
C PHE A 273 -2.30 8.44 20.77
N GLY A 274 -1.26 9.23 20.49
CA GLY A 274 -1.16 10.63 20.88
C GLY A 274 -2.26 11.50 20.27
N PHE A 275 -2.63 11.24 19.01
CA PHE A 275 -3.73 11.94 18.36
C PHE A 275 -5.08 11.68 19.04
N VAL A 276 -5.40 10.44 19.41
CA VAL A 276 -6.62 10.14 20.18
C VAL A 276 -6.61 10.88 21.52
N LEU A 277 -5.47 10.90 22.23
CA LEU A 277 -5.35 11.64 23.49
C LEU A 277 -5.52 13.15 23.32
N LEU A 278 -5.06 13.75 22.21
CA LEU A 278 -5.25 15.18 21.91
C LEU A 278 -6.74 15.55 21.82
N LEU A 279 -7.58 14.62 21.36
CA LEU A 279 -9.03 14.82 21.25
C LEU A 279 -9.77 14.66 22.58
N VAL A 280 -9.15 14.04 23.57
CA VAL A 280 -9.67 13.93 24.94
C VAL A 280 -9.45 15.27 25.64
N PRO A 281 -10.49 15.95 26.18
CA PRO A 281 -10.32 17.25 26.82
C PRO A 281 -9.87 17.16 28.27
N VAL A 282 -10.27 16.11 28.99
CA VAL A 282 -10.04 15.88 30.42
C VAL A 282 -9.71 14.40 30.65
N GLU A 283 -9.06 14.06 31.76
CA GLU A 283 -8.74 12.66 32.13
C GLU A 283 -7.76 11.92 31.20
N HIS A 284 -6.83 12.62 30.54
CA HIS A 284 -5.84 12.03 29.61
C HIS A 284 -5.11 10.79 30.16
N ARG A 285 -4.74 10.79 31.46
CA ARG A 285 -4.08 9.64 32.11
C ARG A 285 -4.97 8.41 32.17
N ARG A 286 -6.26 8.60 32.47
CA ARG A 286 -7.25 7.51 32.50
C ARG A 286 -7.49 6.98 31.09
N ALA A 287 -7.65 7.87 30.10
CA ALA A 287 -7.79 7.48 28.70
C ALA A 287 -6.59 6.67 28.20
N ALA A 288 -5.37 7.15 28.45
CA ALA A 288 -4.14 6.44 28.06
C ALA A 288 -4.05 5.05 28.71
N LYS A 289 -4.38 4.94 30.00
CA LYS A 289 -4.40 3.65 30.72
C LYS A 289 -5.43 2.69 30.12
N LEU A 290 -6.63 3.16 29.80
CA LEU A 290 -7.68 2.33 29.18
C LEU A 290 -7.28 1.85 27.78
N MET A 291 -6.72 2.73 26.95
CA MET A 291 -6.24 2.36 25.62
C MET A 291 -5.11 1.33 25.68
N ALA A 292 -4.17 1.48 26.61
CA ALA A 292 -3.10 0.50 26.84
C ALA A 292 -3.66 -0.84 27.36
N GLN A 293 -4.60 -0.79 28.30
CA GLN A 293 -5.28 -1.99 28.82
C GLN A 293 -6.08 -2.71 27.74
N ALA A 294 -6.69 -1.99 26.80
CA ALA A 294 -7.44 -2.56 25.70
C ALA A 294 -6.59 -3.52 24.85
N VAL A 295 -5.28 -3.29 24.72
CA VAL A 295 -4.38 -4.19 23.96
C VAL A 295 -4.24 -5.56 24.63
N VAL A 296 -4.25 -5.61 25.97
CA VAL A 296 -3.96 -6.83 26.74
C VAL A 296 -5.19 -7.44 27.42
N ARG A 297 -6.35 -6.78 27.40
CA ARG A 297 -7.59 -7.24 28.04
C ARG A 297 -8.69 -7.48 27.00
N PRO A 298 -8.83 -8.70 26.45
CA PRO A 298 -9.88 -9.04 25.51
C PRO A 298 -11.29 -8.75 26.02
N SER A 299 -11.51 -8.85 27.34
CA SER A 299 -12.81 -8.65 27.98
C SER A 299 -13.38 -7.23 27.81
N LEU A 300 -12.53 -6.22 27.56
CA LEU A 300 -13.00 -4.84 27.38
C LEU A 300 -13.82 -4.65 26.09
N HIS A 301 -13.46 -5.35 25.01
CA HIS A 301 -14.25 -5.38 23.79
C HIS A 301 -13.82 -6.56 22.88
N PRO A 302 -14.33 -7.80 23.10
CA PRO A 302 -13.67 -8.99 22.55
C PRO A 302 -13.69 -9.09 21.02
N GLU A 303 -14.71 -8.52 20.35
CA GLU A 303 -14.80 -8.53 18.88
C GLU A 303 -13.70 -7.70 18.24
N LEU A 304 -13.62 -6.41 18.58
CA LEU A 304 -12.55 -5.52 18.14
C LEU A 304 -11.17 -5.95 18.63
N TRP A 305 -11.06 -6.55 19.82
CA TRP A 305 -9.81 -7.10 20.31
C TRP A 305 -9.28 -8.21 19.39
N ALA A 306 -10.13 -9.17 19.02
CA ALA A 306 -9.76 -10.25 18.12
C ALA A 306 -9.37 -9.72 16.73
N LEU A 307 -10.07 -8.69 16.22
CA LEU A 307 -9.75 -8.06 14.94
C LEU A 307 -8.42 -7.28 15.00
N ALA A 308 -8.12 -6.61 16.11
CA ALA A 308 -6.93 -5.78 16.25
C ALA A 308 -5.68 -6.60 16.59
N MET A 309 -5.78 -7.55 17.51
CA MET A 309 -4.65 -8.33 18.01
C MET A 309 -4.46 -9.64 17.27
N GLY A 310 -5.52 -10.20 16.67
CA GLY A 310 -5.47 -11.48 15.97
C GLY A 310 -4.38 -11.53 14.90
N PRO A 311 -4.31 -10.56 13.96
CA PRO A 311 -3.25 -10.53 12.96
C PRO A 311 -1.84 -10.53 13.59
N TRP A 312 -1.59 -9.69 14.60
CA TRP A 312 -0.28 -9.62 15.28
C TRP A 312 0.09 -10.94 15.98
N ILE A 313 -0.87 -11.59 16.63
CA ILE A 313 -0.68 -12.91 17.27
C ILE A 313 -0.31 -13.95 16.21
N VAL A 314 -1.02 -13.97 15.07
CA VAL A 314 -0.74 -14.91 13.98
C VAL A 314 0.64 -14.64 13.36
N VAL A 315 1.05 -13.38 13.19
CA VAL A 315 2.41 -13.06 12.75
C VAL A 315 3.45 -13.60 13.73
N GLY A 316 3.26 -13.41 15.03
CA GLY A 316 4.17 -13.93 16.05
C GLY A 316 4.28 -15.45 16.02
N ALA A 317 3.14 -16.14 15.91
CA ALA A 317 3.11 -17.59 15.76
C ALA A 317 3.84 -18.04 14.48
N MET A 318 3.60 -17.40 13.34
CA MET A 318 4.28 -17.71 12.08
C MET A 318 5.79 -17.44 12.14
N ALA A 319 6.22 -16.34 12.76
CA ALA A 319 7.64 -16.02 12.91
C ALA A 319 8.38 -17.11 13.70
N VAL A 320 7.78 -17.60 14.78
CA VAL A 320 8.33 -18.68 15.61
C VAL A 320 8.32 -20.02 14.87
N LEU A 321 7.18 -20.40 14.28
CA LEU A 321 7.01 -21.71 13.64
C LEU A 321 7.84 -21.86 12.36
N ALA A 322 7.89 -20.81 11.54
CA ALA A 322 8.61 -20.84 10.26
C ALA A 322 10.09 -20.40 10.38
N LYS A 323 10.54 -19.99 11.57
CA LYS A 323 11.89 -19.43 11.81
C LYS A 323 12.29 -18.37 10.78
N THR A 324 11.32 -17.52 10.42
CA THR A 324 11.47 -16.53 9.36
C THR A 324 11.94 -15.20 9.92
N GLN A 325 12.82 -14.53 9.18
CA GLN A 325 13.24 -13.18 9.50
C GLN A 325 12.18 -12.19 9.00
N MET A 326 11.36 -11.67 9.91
CA MET A 326 10.31 -10.71 9.59
C MET A 326 10.86 -9.29 9.52
N ALA A 327 10.70 -8.60 8.39
CA ALA A 327 10.98 -7.17 8.30
C ALA A 327 9.87 -6.37 9.02
N SER A 328 10.25 -5.30 9.73
CA SER A 328 9.32 -4.42 10.48
C SER A 328 8.17 -3.88 9.61
N VAL A 329 8.43 -3.62 8.32
CA VAL A 329 7.45 -3.08 7.38
C VAL A 329 6.35 -4.07 6.98
N TRP A 330 6.54 -5.38 7.16
CA TRP A 330 5.52 -6.37 6.77
C TRP A 330 4.26 -6.31 7.62
N GLY A 331 4.35 -5.73 8.82
CA GLY A 331 3.23 -5.60 9.76
C GLY A 331 2.27 -4.45 9.49
N MET A 332 2.53 -3.61 8.48
CA MET A 332 1.87 -2.30 8.39
C MET A 332 0.34 -2.37 8.29
N ALA A 333 -0.22 -3.37 7.62
CA ALA A 333 -1.66 -3.51 7.45
C ALA A 333 -2.41 -4.09 8.66
N GLN A 334 -1.71 -4.65 9.66
CA GLN A 334 -2.33 -5.46 10.71
C GLN A 334 -3.16 -4.65 11.73
N TRP A 335 -2.92 -3.34 11.81
CA TRP A 335 -3.48 -2.48 12.84
C TRP A 335 -4.81 -1.81 12.47
N PHE A 336 -5.49 -2.26 11.43
CA PHE A 336 -6.73 -1.63 10.93
C PHE A 336 -7.85 -1.48 12.00
N ALA A 337 -7.88 -2.34 13.03
CA ALA A 337 -8.90 -2.33 14.08
C ALA A 337 -8.41 -1.73 15.43
N ILE A 338 -7.16 -1.27 15.54
CA ILE A 338 -6.60 -0.82 16.83
C ILE A 338 -7.24 0.48 17.35
N VAL A 339 -7.41 1.49 16.49
CA VAL A 339 -8.08 2.72 16.91
C VAL A 339 -9.57 2.50 17.15
N PRO A 340 -10.32 1.76 16.31
CA PRO A 340 -11.68 1.35 16.64
C PRO A 340 -11.78 0.71 18.03
N LEU A 341 -10.85 -0.19 18.40
CA LEU A 341 -10.79 -0.80 19.73
C LEU A 341 -10.60 0.25 20.83
N TRP A 342 -9.62 1.15 20.68
CA TRP A 342 -9.37 2.22 21.64
C TRP A 342 -10.61 3.09 21.84
N LEU A 343 -11.22 3.57 20.76
CA LEU A 343 -12.38 4.44 20.81
C LEU A 343 -13.60 3.73 21.43
N ALA A 344 -13.80 2.44 21.17
CA ALA A 344 -14.89 1.67 21.78
C ALA A 344 -14.73 1.53 23.29
N VAL A 345 -13.51 1.28 23.77
CA VAL A 345 -13.23 1.20 25.21
C VAL A 345 -13.40 2.57 25.88
N LEU A 346 -12.97 3.65 25.22
CA LEU A 346 -13.14 5.01 25.74
C LEU A 346 -14.61 5.43 25.79
N ASP A 347 -15.38 5.16 24.73
CA ASP A 347 -16.82 5.48 24.64
C ASP A 347 -17.61 4.68 25.70
N HIS A 348 -17.30 3.39 25.89
CA HIS A 348 -17.90 2.58 26.95
C HIS A 348 -17.56 3.09 28.36
N ALA A 349 -16.36 3.63 28.56
CA ALA A 349 -15.94 4.24 29.82
C ALA A 349 -16.49 5.67 30.04
N GLY A 350 -17.29 6.20 29.10
CA GLY A 350 -17.88 7.54 29.17
C GLY A 350 -16.90 8.68 28.88
N ILE A 351 -15.70 8.40 28.37
CA ILE A 351 -14.69 9.42 28.06
C ILE A 351 -15.12 10.19 26.82
N GLN A 352 -15.34 11.50 27.00
CA GLN A 352 -15.77 12.37 25.91
C GLN A 352 -14.60 12.73 24.99
N LEU A 353 -14.80 12.62 23.68
CA LEU A 353 -13.87 13.14 22.67
C LEU A 353 -14.44 14.41 22.05
N LYS A 354 -13.55 15.34 21.65
CA LYS A 354 -13.91 16.57 20.91
C LYS A 354 -13.39 16.52 19.46
N PRO A 355 -14.13 15.89 18.51
CA PRO A 355 -13.71 15.80 17.10
C PRO A 355 -13.39 17.14 16.44
N VAL A 356 -13.96 18.25 16.89
CA VAL A 356 -13.65 19.59 16.37
C VAL A 356 -12.17 19.96 16.52
N ARG A 357 -11.46 19.41 17.53
CA ARG A 357 -10.02 19.59 17.69
C ARG A 357 -9.22 18.93 16.56
N ALA A 358 -9.78 17.90 15.90
CA ALA A 358 -9.13 17.21 14.80
C ALA A 358 -8.87 18.15 13.62
N VAL A 359 -9.81 19.04 13.29
CA VAL A 359 -9.63 20.01 12.19
C VAL A 359 -8.39 20.86 12.42
N ARG A 360 -8.28 21.49 13.60
CA ARG A 360 -7.12 22.31 13.96
C ARG A 360 -5.82 21.50 14.00
N ALA A 361 -5.87 20.31 14.59
CA ALA A 361 -4.71 19.41 14.67
C ALA A 361 -4.20 19.03 13.28
N PHE A 362 -5.10 18.70 12.34
CA PHE A 362 -4.73 18.37 10.96
C PHE A 362 -4.18 19.57 10.20
N CYS A 363 -4.75 20.77 10.36
CA CYS A 363 -4.18 21.98 9.75
C CYS A 363 -2.73 22.21 10.20
N VAL A 364 -2.45 22.15 11.51
CA VAL A 364 -1.09 22.30 12.04
C VAL A 364 -0.20 21.17 11.55
N TYR A 365 -0.68 19.93 11.62
CA TYR A 365 0.06 18.76 11.16
C TYR A 365 0.44 18.86 9.67
N TRP A 366 -0.47 19.27 8.80
CA TRP A 366 -0.18 19.42 7.37
C TRP A 366 0.85 20.50 7.08
N VAL A 367 0.76 21.65 7.76
CA VAL A 367 1.79 22.69 7.65
C VAL A 367 3.16 22.14 8.06
N LEU A 368 3.24 21.43 9.19
CA LEU A 368 4.48 20.80 9.64
C LEU A 368 5.00 19.75 8.67
N VAL A 369 4.13 18.90 8.12
CA VAL A 369 4.50 17.88 7.12
C VAL A 369 5.04 18.53 5.84
N LEU A 370 4.40 19.59 5.34
CA LEU A 370 4.83 20.28 4.12
C LEU A 370 6.17 21.01 4.32
N VAL A 371 6.34 21.70 5.44
CA VAL A 371 7.62 22.36 5.80
C VAL A 371 8.73 21.33 5.94
N ALA A 372 8.47 20.22 6.66
CA ALA A 372 9.43 19.14 6.83
C ALA A 372 9.77 18.48 5.48
N ALA A 373 8.77 18.20 4.64
CA ALA A 373 8.97 17.61 3.33
C ALA A 373 9.83 18.49 2.41
N GLY A 374 9.55 19.80 2.38
CA GLY A 374 10.35 20.77 1.62
C GLY A 374 11.78 20.87 2.13
N THR A 375 11.94 20.92 3.45
CA THR A 375 13.27 20.96 4.08
C THR A 375 14.07 19.70 3.78
N VAL A 376 13.48 18.51 3.93
CA VAL A 376 14.14 17.22 3.65
C VAL A 376 14.49 17.12 2.17
N GLY A 377 13.56 17.45 1.27
CA GLY A 377 13.82 17.42 -0.18
C GLY A 377 14.97 18.34 -0.59
N TYR A 378 14.95 19.59 -0.12
CA TYR A 378 16.02 20.54 -0.38
C TYR A 378 17.38 20.10 0.19
N LEU A 379 17.42 19.60 1.44
CA LEU A 379 18.65 19.12 2.05
C LEU A 379 19.20 17.87 1.37
N ASN A 380 18.33 16.95 0.92
CA ASN A 380 18.74 15.77 0.16
C ASN A 380 19.36 16.17 -1.18
N ALA A 381 18.75 17.10 -1.91
CA ALA A 381 19.30 17.63 -3.14
C ALA A 381 20.65 18.34 -2.92
N ARG A 382 20.73 19.20 -1.89
CA ARG A 382 21.98 19.92 -1.53
C ARG A 382 23.12 18.99 -1.14
N LYS A 383 22.81 17.84 -0.52
CA LYS A 383 23.80 16.83 -0.11
C LYS A 383 24.10 15.80 -1.19
N HIS A 384 23.51 15.93 -2.38
CA HIS A 384 23.61 14.94 -3.45
C HIS A 384 23.25 13.53 -2.99
N GLY A 385 22.19 13.40 -2.19
CA GLY A 385 21.71 12.08 -1.76
C GLY A 385 21.19 11.27 -2.94
N ASP A 386 21.42 9.95 -2.93
CA ASP A 386 21.24 9.06 -4.09
C ASP A 386 19.89 9.21 -4.82
N ASN A 387 18.77 9.27 -4.10
CA ASN A 387 17.44 9.47 -4.72
C ASN A 387 17.29 10.82 -5.42
N ALA A 388 17.93 11.87 -4.89
CA ALA A 388 17.85 13.21 -5.46
C ALA A 388 18.70 13.32 -6.75
N THR A 389 19.78 12.53 -6.85
CA THR A 389 20.71 12.57 -7.99
C THR A 389 20.34 11.62 -9.12
N ASP A 390 19.72 10.48 -8.81
CA ASP A 390 19.37 9.42 -9.79
C ASP A 390 18.48 9.97 -10.94
N PRO A 391 18.98 10.02 -12.19
CA PRO A 391 18.35 10.70 -13.32
C PRO A 391 17.41 9.77 -14.12
N ARG A 392 16.47 9.11 -13.44
CA ARG A 392 15.61 8.08 -14.05
C ARG A 392 14.74 8.60 -15.20
N ALA A 393 14.04 9.71 -14.97
CA ALA A 393 13.14 10.28 -15.98
C ALA A 393 13.93 10.89 -17.14
N GLU A 394 15.04 11.55 -16.83
CA GLU A 394 15.95 12.14 -17.81
C GLU A 394 16.61 11.06 -18.68
N LEU A 395 17.04 9.94 -18.08
CA LEU A 395 17.60 8.81 -18.81
C LEU A 395 16.57 8.21 -19.75
N ALA A 396 15.33 8.02 -19.27
CA ALA A 396 14.24 7.52 -20.10
C ALA A 396 13.97 8.43 -21.29
N GLN A 397 13.93 9.74 -21.06
CA GLN A 397 13.75 10.71 -22.14
C GLN A 397 14.86 10.61 -23.18
N VAL A 398 16.13 10.63 -22.76
CA VAL A 398 17.28 10.55 -23.68
C VAL A 398 17.28 9.25 -24.48
N VAL A 399 16.95 8.12 -23.86
CA VAL A 399 16.88 6.81 -24.53
C VAL A 399 15.75 6.76 -25.55
N HIS A 400 14.56 7.25 -25.19
CA HIS A 400 13.40 7.30 -26.11
C HIS A 400 13.65 8.24 -27.29
N ASP A 401 14.22 9.42 -27.04
CA ASP A 401 14.55 10.38 -28.09
C ASP A 401 15.59 9.79 -29.05
N ALA A 402 16.67 9.19 -28.53
CA ALA A 402 17.70 8.54 -29.35
C ALA A 402 17.15 7.37 -30.18
N TRP A 403 16.20 6.61 -29.66
CA TRP A 403 15.52 5.54 -30.40
C TRP A 403 14.63 6.10 -31.51
N ARG A 404 13.81 7.11 -31.18
CA ARG A 404 12.88 7.74 -32.13
C ARG A 404 13.61 8.45 -33.26
N GLU A 405 14.75 9.09 -32.99
CA GLU A 405 15.60 9.71 -34.01
C GLU A 405 16.10 8.70 -35.05
N ARG A 406 16.36 7.44 -34.65
CA ARG A 406 16.90 6.41 -35.54
C ARG A 406 15.83 5.56 -36.22
N THR A 407 14.68 5.37 -35.59
CA THR A 407 13.64 4.44 -36.07
C THR A 407 12.36 5.13 -36.51
N GLY A 408 12.10 6.35 -36.07
CA GLY A 408 10.82 7.05 -36.29
C GLY A 408 9.66 6.51 -35.45
N HIS A 409 9.89 5.53 -34.57
CA HIS A 409 8.86 4.86 -33.76
C HIS A 409 9.19 4.93 -32.26
N ASP A 410 8.22 4.59 -31.42
CA ASP A 410 8.45 4.47 -29.96
C ASP A 410 9.23 3.19 -29.64
N LEU A 411 10.01 3.21 -28.56
CA LEU A 411 10.83 2.07 -28.12
C LEU A 411 9.95 0.92 -27.63
N PRO A 412 9.95 -0.26 -28.26
CA PRO A 412 9.06 -1.34 -27.84
C PRO A 412 9.58 -2.11 -26.62
N ILE A 413 10.90 -2.37 -26.54
CA ILE A 413 11.49 -3.24 -25.52
C ILE A 413 12.73 -2.57 -24.92
N VAL A 414 12.83 -2.62 -23.58
CA VAL A 414 14.03 -2.19 -22.85
C VAL A 414 14.52 -3.28 -21.90
N GLY A 415 15.84 -3.43 -21.79
CA GLY A 415 16.51 -4.33 -20.84
C GLY A 415 17.81 -3.73 -20.29
N GLY A 416 18.62 -4.55 -19.63
CA GLY A 416 19.88 -4.15 -18.99
C GLY A 416 19.74 -4.08 -17.48
N SER A 417 20.40 -3.11 -16.83
CA SER A 417 20.34 -2.90 -15.39
C SER A 417 18.88 -2.72 -14.97
N VAL A 418 18.40 -3.61 -14.10
CA VAL A 418 16.96 -3.84 -13.87
C VAL A 418 16.20 -2.56 -13.52
N GLN A 419 16.74 -1.76 -12.60
CA GLN A 419 16.06 -0.56 -12.12
C GLN A 419 16.00 0.54 -13.20
N GLU A 420 17.06 0.70 -13.98
CA GLU A 420 17.14 1.68 -15.07
C GLU A 420 16.16 1.28 -16.18
N ALA A 421 16.19 0.03 -16.62
CA ALA A 421 15.31 -0.48 -17.66
C ALA A 421 13.83 -0.41 -17.25
N GLN A 422 13.48 -0.79 -16.02
CA GLN A 422 12.11 -0.64 -15.50
C GLN A 422 11.69 0.83 -15.41
N SER A 423 12.61 1.74 -15.09
CA SER A 423 12.33 3.17 -15.08
C SER A 423 12.10 3.72 -16.48
N ILE A 424 12.91 3.32 -17.46
CA ILE A 424 12.71 3.68 -18.88
C ILE A 424 11.34 3.19 -19.37
N ALA A 425 10.95 1.97 -18.99
CA ALA A 425 9.63 1.42 -19.28
C ALA A 425 8.51 2.26 -18.62
N PHE A 426 8.68 2.70 -17.38
CA PHE A 426 7.70 3.55 -16.70
C PHE A 426 7.49 4.90 -17.41
N TYR A 427 8.56 5.62 -17.74
CA TYR A 427 8.45 6.94 -18.37
C TYR A 427 8.18 6.88 -19.90
N SER A 428 7.76 5.73 -20.44
CA SER A 428 7.48 5.53 -21.87
C SER A 428 6.03 5.81 -22.30
N ASN A 429 5.18 6.29 -21.39
CA ASN A 429 3.73 6.40 -21.62
C ASN A 429 3.03 5.07 -21.99
N GLY A 430 3.59 3.93 -21.57
CA GLY A 430 2.97 2.60 -21.80
C GLY A 430 3.37 1.92 -23.09
N HIS A 431 4.30 2.48 -23.86
CA HIS A 431 4.74 1.90 -25.14
C HIS A 431 5.90 0.91 -25.00
N THR A 432 6.62 0.95 -23.88
CA THR A 432 7.83 0.16 -23.68
C THR A 432 7.64 -0.92 -22.63
N ARG A 433 8.02 -2.14 -22.98
CA ARG A 433 7.98 -3.32 -22.10
C ARG A 433 9.37 -3.62 -21.57
N PHE A 434 9.44 -4.09 -20.32
CA PHE A 434 10.69 -4.47 -19.68
C PHE A 434 11.00 -5.96 -19.92
N TRP A 435 12.24 -6.25 -20.30
CA TRP A 435 12.78 -7.60 -20.38
C TRP A 435 14.00 -7.76 -19.45
N ASN A 436 13.99 -8.81 -18.63
CA ASN A 436 15.07 -9.07 -17.71
C ASN A 436 16.18 -9.88 -18.42
N VAL A 437 17.30 -9.22 -18.70
CA VAL A 437 18.45 -9.81 -19.40
C VAL A 437 19.10 -10.93 -18.57
N ASP A 438 19.22 -10.72 -17.25
CA ASP A 438 19.91 -11.66 -16.35
C ASP A 438 19.04 -12.89 -16.05
N GLU A 439 17.73 -12.68 -15.91
CA GLU A 439 16.77 -13.74 -15.62
C GLU A 439 15.56 -13.72 -16.56
N PRO A 440 15.69 -14.12 -17.84
CA PRO A 440 14.60 -14.04 -18.83
C PRO A 440 13.33 -14.82 -18.44
N ARG A 441 13.47 -15.84 -17.58
CA ARG A 441 12.34 -16.61 -17.02
C ARG A 441 11.40 -15.76 -16.17
N THR A 442 11.84 -14.61 -15.68
CA THR A 442 11.02 -13.68 -14.89
C THR A 442 10.15 -12.76 -15.75
N THR A 443 10.44 -12.64 -17.04
CA THR A 443 9.68 -11.88 -18.04
C THR A 443 9.28 -12.77 -19.22
N PRO A 444 8.53 -13.87 -18.99
CA PRO A 444 8.27 -14.92 -20.00
C PRO A 444 7.35 -14.48 -21.16
N TRP A 445 6.76 -13.29 -21.06
CA TRP A 445 5.92 -12.66 -22.09
C TRP A 445 6.73 -11.98 -23.21
N LEU A 446 8.06 -11.96 -23.08
CA LEU A 446 9.02 -11.52 -24.10
C LEU A 446 10.07 -12.62 -24.30
N LYS A 447 10.33 -12.94 -25.56
CA LYS A 447 11.31 -13.94 -26.00
C LYS A 447 12.51 -13.23 -26.63
N PRO A 448 13.70 -13.86 -26.67
CA PRO A 448 14.85 -13.30 -27.38
C PRO A 448 14.56 -12.92 -28.85
N ALA A 449 13.74 -13.70 -29.56
CA ALA A 449 13.33 -13.39 -30.92
C ALA A 449 12.47 -12.10 -31.05
N ASP A 450 11.79 -11.69 -29.98
CA ASP A 450 11.04 -10.42 -29.97
C ASP A 450 11.99 -9.22 -29.98
N LEU A 451 13.16 -9.34 -29.33
CA LEU A 451 14.18 -8.29 -29.34
C LEU A 451 14.76 -8.09 -30.74
N GLU A 452 14.97 -9.17 -31.49
CA GLU A 452 15.49 -9.09 -32.86
C GLU A 452 14.46 -8.54 -33.85
N SER A 453 13.20 -8.95 -33.72
CA SER A 453 12.14 -8.58 -34.66
C SER A 453 11.52 -7.20 -34.40
N GLN A 454 11.34 -6.82 -33.13
CA GLN A 454 10.76 -5.52 -32.76
C GLN A 454 11.85 -4.47 -32.50
N GLY A 455 13.07 -4.92 -32.22
CA GLY A 455 14.14 -4.07 -31.73
C GLY A 455 14.06 -3.86 -30.21
N ALA A 456 15.19 -3.48 -29.62
CA ALA A 456 15.31 -3.27 -28.18
C ALA A 456 16.45 -2.31 -27.84
N VAL A 457 16.39 -1.73 -26.65
CA VAL A 457 17.52 -1.00 -26.05
C VAL A 457 17.93 -1.67 -24.75
N LEU A 458 19.23 -1.95 -24.60
CA LEU A 458 19.81 -2.44 -23.34
C LEU A 458 20.61 -1.31 -22.70
N VAL A 459 20.29 -0.95 -21.46
CA VAL A 459 20.95 0.14 -20.74
C VAL A 459 21.66 -0.39 -19.51
N CYS A 460 22.96 -0.12 -19.41
CA CYS A 460 23.78 -0.52 -18.26
C CYS A 460 24.41 0.69 -17.60
N LYS A 461 24.52 0.68 -16.26
CA LYS A 461 25.36 1.66 -15.56
C LYS A 461 26.83 1.49 -15.92
N GLU A 462 27.60 2.57 -15.82
CA GLU A 462 29.04 2.55 -16.07
C GLU A 462 29.80 1.56 -15.16
N ASP A 463 29.37 1.37 -13.92
CA ASP A 463 29.98 0.45 -12.95
C ASP A 463 29.42 -0.98 -13.01
N ASP A 464 28.34 -1.23 -13.77
CA ASP A 464 27.71 -2.54 -13.93
C ASP A 464 28.35 -3.35 -15.07
N THR A 465 29.55 -3.87 -14.80
CA THR A 465 30.33 -4.63 -15.78
C THR A 465 29.65 -5.92 -16.23
N ALA A 466 28.87 -6.56 -15.35
CA ALA A 466 28.11 -7.76 -15.67
C ALA A 466 27.01 -7.46 -16.71
N CYS A 467 26.23 -6.40 -16.50
CA CYS A 467 25.24 -5.95 -17.47
C CYS A 467 25.89 -5.61 -18.82
N GLN A 468 27.02 -4.89 -18.82
CA GLN A 468 27.70 -4.48 -20.05
C GLN A 468 28.16 -5.69 -20.87
N GLN A 469 28.75 -6.69 -20.22
CA GLN A 469 29.20 -7.91 -20.88
C GLN A 469 28.02 -8.71 -21.44
N ALA A 470 26.96 -8.91 -20.64
CA ALA A 470 25.77 -9.63 -21.06
C ALA A 470 25.06 -8.92 -22.24
N SER A 471 24.88 -7.60 -22.14
CA SER A 471 24.24 -6.79 -23.16
C SER A 471 25.05 -6.71 -24.45
N GLY A 472 26.37 -6.60 -24.36
CA GLY A 472 27.25 -6.65 -25.52
C GLY A 472 27.23 -8.01 -26.22
N ALA A 473 27.30 -9.10 -25.46
CA ALA A 473 27.23 -10.46 -26.01
C ALA A 473 25.88 -10.77 -26.67
N LEU A 474 24.78 -10.30 -26.08
CA LEU A 474 23.43 -10.51 -26.61
C LEU A 474 23.16 -9.67 -27.86
N SER A 475 23.53 -8.39 -27.83
CA SER A 475 23.18 -7.44 -28.89
C SER A 475 24.12 -7.52 -30.10
N GLY A 476 25.40 -7.83 -29.87
CA GLY A 476 26.44 -7.78 -30.90
C GLY A 476 26.71 -6.37 -31.46
N VAL A 477 26.23 -5.31 -30.79
CA VAL A 477 26.42 -3.91 -31.21
C VAL A 477 27.37 -3.18 -30.26
N GLN A 478 28.05 -2.15 -30.77
CA GLN A 478 28.84 -1.26 -29.92
C GLN A 478 27.92 -0.33 -29.12
N PRO A 479 28.18 -0.11 -27.82
CA PRO A 479 27.35 0.76 -27.01
C PRO A 479 27.58 2.23 -27.35
N LEU A 480 26.50 3.02 -27.24
CA LEU A 480 26.56 4.47 -27.17
C LEU A 480 26.76 4.88 -25.71
N VAL A 481 27.77 5.70 -25.45
CA VAL A 481 27.96 6.32 -24.12
C VAL A 481 27.00 7.49 -24.00
N VAL A 482 26.09 7.42 -23.03
CA VAL A 482 25.12 8.48 -22.73
C VAL A 482 25.42 9.05 -21.35
N ARG A 483 25.48 10.38 -21.26
CA ARG A 483 25.69 11.10 -20.00
C ARG A 483 24.43 11.89 -19.68
N VAL A 484 23.87 11.65 -18.50
CA VAL A 484 22.58 12.22 -18.10
C VAL A 484 22.75 12.97 -16.80
N ARG A 485 22.07 14.12 -16.70
CA ARG A 485 22.06 14.94 -15.51
C ARG A 485 20.66 15.34 -15.11
N LYS A 486 20.36 15.14 -13.83
CA LYS A 486 19.11 15.57 -13.21
C LYS A 486 19.18 17.02 -12.74
N HIS A 487 18.05 17.72 -12.86
CA HIS A 487 17.87 19.05 -12.31
C HIS A 487 16.76 19.03 -11.27
N THR A 488 17.07 19.41 -10.03
CA THR A 488 16.09 19.45 -8.95
C THR A 488 16.37 20.63 -8.03
N TRP A 489 15.31 21.27 -7.52
CA TRP A 489 15.44 22.44 -6.64
C TRP A 489 16.32 23.58 -7.19
N GLY A 490 16.34 23.76 -8.52
CA GLY A 490 17.19 24.75 -9.19
C GLY A 490 18.69 24.41 -9.19
N MET A 491 19.06 23.20 -8.78
CA MET A 491 20.44 22.71 -8.74
C MET A 491 20.64 21.62 -9.81
N SER A 492 21.80 21.65 -10.47
CA SER A 492 22.26 20.56 -11.33
C SER A 492 22.93 19.48 -10.49
N MET A 493 22.42 18.26 -10.54
CA MET A 493 22.99 17.12 -9.82
C MET A 493 24.26 16.60 -10.51
N PRO A 494 25.05 15.72 -9.88
CA PRO A 494 26.14 15.02 -10.55
C PRO A 494 25.67 14.29 -11.81
N GLU A 495 26.57 14.20 -12.78
CA GLU A 495 26.32 13.49 -14.04
C GLU A 495 26.48 11.98 -13.86
N HIS A 496 25.61 11.20 -14.48
CA HIS A 496 25.67 9.75 -14.50
C HIS A 496 25.90 9.27 -15.93
N THR A 497 26.82 8.32 -16.09
CA THR A 497 27.16 7.72 -17.38
C THR A 497 26.49 6.35 -17.52
N TYR A 498 25.96 6.08 -18.71
CA TYR A 498 25.33 4.82 -19.08
C TYR A 498 25.87 4.32 -20.41
N GLN A 499 25.94 3.00 -20.55
CA GLN A 499 26.22 2.32 -21.81
C GLN A 499 24.88 1.85 -22.40
N VAL A 500 24.57 2.31 -23.61
CA VAL A 500 23.29 2.06 -24.29
C VAL A 500 23.54 1.23 -25.56
N PHE A 501 23.09 -0.02 -25.56
CA PHE A 501 23.15 -0.92 -26.71
C PHE A 501 21.82 -0.87 -27.44
N MET A 502 21.83 -0.44 -28.71
CA MET A 502 20.61 -0.28 -29.49
C MET A 502 20.51 -1.37 -30.56
N MET A 503 19.55 -2.28 -30.38
CA MET A 503 19.23 -3.36 -31.30
C MET A 503 18.11 -2.88 -32.23
N LEU A 504 18.45 -2.52 -33.46
CA LEU A 504 17.44 -2.16 -34.45
C LEU A 504 16.68 -3.41 -34.93
N PRO A 505 15.37 -3.28 -35.24
CA PRO A 505 14.59 -4.38 -35.79
C PRO A 505 15.19 -4.88 -37.11
N ARG A 506 15.19 -6.20 -37.31
CA ARG A 506 15.73 -6.86 -38.52
C ARG A 506 14.66 -7.40 -39.45
#